data_AF-Q8R4W0-F1
#
_entry.id   AF-Q8R4W0-F1
#
_cell.length_a   1.000
_cell.length_b   1.000
_cell.length_c   1.000
_cell.angle_alpha   90.00
_cell.angle_beta   90.00
_cell.angle_gamma   90.00
#
_symmetry.space_group_name_H-M   'P 1'
#
loop_
_entity.id
_entity.type
_entity.pdbx_description
1 polymer ?
#
loop_
_entity_poly.entity_id
_entity_poly.type
_entity_poly.pdbx_seq_one_letter_code
_entity_poly.pdbx_strand_id
1 'polypeptide(L)'
;TTATYDPKTQEFILNSPTVTSIKWWPGGLGKTSNHAIVLAQLITQGECYGLHAFVVPIREIGTHKPLPGITVGDIGPKFGYEEMDNGYLKMDNYRIPRENMLMKYAQVKPDGTYVKPLNNKLTYGTMVFVRSFLVGDAARCLSKACTIAIRYSAVRHQSEIKPGEPEPQILDFQTQQYKLFPLLATAYAFHFVGRYMKETYLRINESIGQGDLSELPELH
;
A
#
# COMPACT_ATOMS: atom_id res chain seq x y z
N THR A 1 1.49 15.71 8.94
CA THR A 1 0.12 16.19 8.63
C THR A 1 -0.71 16.11 9.87
N THR A 2 -1.46 17.15 10.20
CA THR A 2 -2.39 17.20 11.35
C THR A 2 -3.82 17.35 10.85
N ALA A 3 -4.78 16.86 11.63
CA ALA A 3 -6.21 17.07 11.44
C ALA A 3 -6.79 17.58 12.76
N THR A 4 -6.91 18.91 12.88
CA THR A 4 -7.40 19.54 14.11
C THR A 4 -8.90 19.78 14.02
N TYR A 5 -9.65 19.29 15.00
CA TYR A 5 -11.10 19.47 15.05
C TYR A 5 -11.49 20.88 15.52
N ASP A 6 -12.44 21.49 14.82
CA ASP A 6 -13.03 22.79 15.15
C ASP A 6 -14.51 22.59 15.56
N PRO A 7 -14.82 22.62 16.88
CA PRO A 7 -16.19 22.40 17.35
C PRO A 7 -17.19 23.46 16.90
N LYS A 8 -16.75 24.68 16.55
CA LYS A 8 -17.65 25.77 16.15
C LYS A 8 -18.27 25.52 14.79
N THR A 9 -17.49 24.94 13.89
CA THR A 9 -17.87 24.65 12.50
C THR A 9 -18.19 23.18 12.27
N GLN A 10 -17.85 22.30 13.22
CA GLN A 10 -17.92 20.85 13.08
C GLN A 10 -17.12 20.35 11.87
N GLU A 11 -15.91 20.85 11.74
CA GLU A 11 -14.98 20.54 10.65
C GLU A 11 -13.63 20.06 11.19
N PHE A 12 -12.90 19.32 10.37
CA PHE A 12 -11.48 19.07 10.56
C PHE A 12 -10.66 20.01 9.68
N ILE A 13 -9.60 20.57 10.26
CA ILE A 13 -8.61 21.40 9.58
C ILE A 13 -7.37 20.55 9.32
N LEU A 14 -7.16 20.19 8.05
CA LEU A 14 -6.04 19.41 7.58
C LEU A 14 -4.87 20.32 7.21
N ASN A 15 -3.71 20.10 7.81
CA ASN A 15 -2.55 20.95 7.59
C ASN A 15 -1.24 20.16 7.37
N SER A 16 -0.41 20.70 6.47
CA SER A 16 0.96 20.28 6.20
C SER A 16 1.94 21.33 6.75
N PRO A 17 2.32 21.26 8.04
CA PRO A 17 3.08 22.32 8.72
C PRO A 17 4.49 22.54 8.19
N THR A 18 5.10 21.52 7.58
CA THR A 18 6.47 21.55 7.08
C THR A 18 6.55 20.94 5.68
N VAL A 19 7.63 21.19 4.94
CA VAL A 19 7.90 20.50 3.66
C VAL A 19 7.93 18.99 3.85
N THR A 20 8.53 18.50 4.94
CA THR A 20 8.60 17.07 5.27
C THR A 20 7.23 16.45 5.61
N SER A 21 6.20 17.26 5.83
CA SER A 21 4.84 16.80 6.12
C SER A 21 3.95 16.66 4.87
N ILE A 22 4.47 17.05 3.70
CA ILE A 22 3.82 16.85 2.40
C ILE A 22 3.70 15.34 2.16
N LYS A 23 2.50 14.88 1.79
CA LYS A 23 2.33 13.48 1.40
C LYS A 23 3.13 13.23 0.14
N TRP A 24 3.77 12.08 0.04
CA TRP A 24 4.67 11.74 -1.05
C TRP A 24 4.55 10.24 -1.35
N TRP A 25 4.48 9.88 -2.64
CA TRP A 25 4.30 8.54 -3.21
C TRP A 25 2.90 8.01 -3.56
N PRO A 26 1.76 8.46 -2.99
CA PRO A 26 0.48 7.81 -3.30
C PRO A 26 0.21 7.73 -4.81
N GLY A 27 -0.01 6.51 -5.33
CA GLY A 27 -0.35 6.30 -6.74
C GLY A 27 -1.72 6.90 -7.07
N GLY A 28 -1.90 7.44 -8.28
CA GLY A 28 -3.11 8.14 -8.67
C GLY A 28 -3.22 9.56 -8.12
N LEU A 29 -2.42 9.96 -7.14
CA LEU A 29 -2.55 11.26 -6.48
C LEU A 29 -2.11 12.42 -7.37
N GLY A 30 -1.11 12.20 -8.22
CA GLY A 30 -0.46 13.28 -8.95
C GLY A 30 -1.41 14.03 -9.86
N LYS A 31 -2.25 13.29 -10.60
CA LYS A 31 -3.12 13.82 -11.67
C LYS A 31 -4.48 13.15 -11.75
N THR A 32 -4.66 11.93 -11.24
CA THR A 32 -5.87 11.14 -11.49
C THR A 32 -6.97 11.34 -10.46
N SER A 33 -6.62 11.23 -9.17
CA SER A 33 -7.59 11.22 -8.06
C SER A 33 -8.19 12.60 -7.80
N ASN A 34 -9.51 12.64 -7.61
CA ASN A 34 -10.23 13.83 -7.15
C ASN A 34 -10.50 13.80 -5.63
N HIS A 35 -10.42 12.64 -5.00
CA HIS A 35 -10.49 12.43 -3.55
C HIS A 35 -9.34 11.54 -3.10
N ALA A 36 -8.91 11.70 -1.84
CA ALA A 36 -7.90 10.85 -1.23
C ALA A 36 -8.28 10.52 0.22
N ILE A 37 -7.96 9.31 0.66
CA ILE A 37 -7.94 9.00 2.10
C ILE A 37 -6.59 9.45 2.66
N VAL A 38 -6.62 10.48 3.51
CA VAL A 38 -5.42 11.07 4.12
C VAL A 38 -5.28 10.56 5.55
N LEU A 39 -4.14 9.97 5.86
CA LEU A 39 -3.73 9.69 7.24
C LEU A 39 -3.10 10.93 7.88
N ALA A 40 -3.64 11.39 9.01
CA ALA A 40 -3.15 12.56 9.74
C ALA A 40 -3.23 12.34 11.26
N GLN A 41 -2.43 13.10 12.02
CA GLN A 41 -2.53 13.12 13.48
C GLN A 41 -3.83 13.81 13.88
N LEU A 42 -4.75 13.08 14.50
CA LEU A 42 -6.02 13.61 15.00
C LEU A 42 -5.75 14.45 16.25
N ILE A 43 -6.21 15.71 16.22
CA ILE A 43 -6.12 16.63 17.35
C ILE A 43 -7.54 17.13 17.67
N THR A 44 -7.99 16.95 18.90
CA THR A 44 -9.26 17.50 19.39
C THR A 44 -9.13 17.88 20.87
N GLN A 45 -9.76 18.98 21.28
CA GLN A 45 -9.68 19.50 22.66
C GLN A 45 -8.24 19.70 23.18
N GLY A 46 -7.29 20.02 22.29
CA GLY A 46 -5.89 20.23 22.62
C GLY A 46 -5.04 18.95 22.71
N GLU A 47 -5.65 17.77 22.64
CA GLU A 47 -4.99 16.48 22.77
C GLU A 47 -4.78 15.79 21.42
N CYS A 48 -3.66 15.07 21.28
CA CYS A 48 -3.32 14.31 20.08
C CYS A 48 -3.62 12.82 20.27
N TYR A 49 -4.47 12.25 19.41
CA TYR A 49 -4.96 10.88 19.51
C TYR A 49 -4.34 9.92 18.47
N GLY A 50 -3.26 10.34 17.81
CA GLY A 50 -2.55 9.52 16.84
C GLY A 50 -3.17 9.50 15.45
N LEU A 51 -2.71 8.57 14.61
CA LEU A 51 -3.06 8.50 13.19
C LEU A 51 -4.51 8.07 12.96
N HIS A 52 -5.24 8.89 12.21
CA HIS A 52 -6.59 8.63 11.75
C HIS A 52 -6.74 8.93 10.26
N ALA A 53 -7.73 8.29 9.64
CA ALA A 53 -8.00 8.40 8.21
C ALA A 53 -9.18 9.33 7.94
N PHE A 54 -9.01 10.22 6.95
CA PHE A 54 -9.98 11.23 6.57
C PHE A 54 -10.19 11.21 5.06
N VAL A 55 -11.44 11.24 4.60
CA VAL A 55 -11.79 11.41 3.18
C VAL A 55 -11.64 12.88 2.82
N VAL A 56 -10.70 13.20 1.94
CA VAL A 56 -10.37 14.58 1.56
C VAL A 56 -10.64 14.78 0.07
N PRO A 57 -11.62 15.61 -0.32
CA PRO A 57 -11.70 16.08 -1.70
C PRO A 57 -10.46 16.93 -2.01
N ILE A 58 -9.80 16.66 -3.12
CA ILE A 58 -8.55 17.34 -3.53
C ILE A 58 -8.69 18.06 -4.87
N ARG A 59 -9.68 17.67 -5.69
CA ARG A 59 -10.00 18.32 -6.97
C ARG A 59 -11.51 18.46 -7.13
N GLU A 60 -11.92 19.52 -7.82
CA GLU A 60 -13.31 19.75 -8.20
C GLU A 60 -13.78 18.69 -9.21
N ILE A 61 -14.98 18.15 -9.01
CA ILE A 61 -15.59 17.22 -9.97
C ILE A 61 -15.95 17.98 -11.26
N GLY A 62 -15.63 17.41 -12.42
CA GLY A 62 -15.89 18.01 -13.73
C GLY A 62 -14.72 18.84 -14.24
N THR A 63 -14.31 19.90 -13.53
CA THR A 63 -13.18 20.75 -13.97
C THR A 63 -11.81 20.14 -13.65
N HIS A 64 -11.76 19.24 -12.65
CA HIS A 64 -10.55 18.58 -12.15
C HIS A 64 -9.46 19.51 -11.60
N LYS A 65 -9.79 20.79 -11.41
CA LYS A 65 -8.89 21.78 -10.81
C LYS A 65 -8.68 21.45 -9.33
N PRO A 66 -7.44 21.61 -8.80
CA PRO A 66 -7.21 21.52 -7.36
C PRO A 66 -8.12 22.48 -6.58
N LEU A 67 -8.67 22.00 -5.47
CA LEU A 67 -9.52 22.84 -4.60
C LEU A 67 -8.67 23.89 -3.86
N PRO A 68 -9.26 25.03 -3.42
CA PRO A 68 -8.54 26.04 -2.66
C PRO A 68 -7.85 25.44 -1.42
N GLY A 69 -6.60 25.82 -1.15
CA GLY A 69 -5.79 25.26 -0.06
C GLY A 69 -5.14 23.89 -0.36
N ILE A 70 -5.38 23.31 -1.55
CA ILE A 70 -4.74 22.08 -2.01
C ILE A 70 -3.60 22.40 -2.97
N THR A 71 -2.42 21.84 -2.72
CA THR A 71 -1.31 21.80 -3.68
C THR A 71 -0.96 20.34 -3.97
N VAL A 72 -1.12 19.93 -5.23
CA VAL A 72 -1.00 18.54 -5.67
C VAL A 72 -0.31 18.43 -7.02
N GLY A 73 0.53 17.41 -7.20
CA GLY A 73 1.25 17.17 -8.44
C GLY A 73 1.98 15.84 -8.45
N ASP A 74 2.58 15.52 -9.59
CA ASP A 74 3.40 14.31 -9.77
C ASP A 74 4.80 14.50 -9.17
N ILE A 75 5.39 13.44 -8.61
CA ILE A 75 6.71 13.50 -7.95
C ILE A 75 7.89 13.36 -8.93
N GLY A 76 7.63 13.05 -10.20
CA GLY A 76 8.64 12.92 -11.25
C GLY A 76 8.93 11.49 -11.70
N PRO A 77 9.93 11.33 -12.59
CA PRO A 77 10.33 10.04 -13.12
C PRO A 77 10.89 9.11 -12.03
N LYS A 78 10.71 7.81 -12.25
CA LYS A 78 11.07 6.73 -11.32
C LYS A 78 11.87 5.67 -12.09
N PHE A 79 12.38 4.65 -11.39
CA PHE A 79 13.15 3.57 -12.02
C PHE A 79 12.31 2.64 -12.92
N GLY A 80 11.01 2.53 -12.61
CA GLY A 80 9.96 1.93 -13.40
C GLY A 80 8.64 2.60 -13.00
N TYR A 81 7.48 1.99 -13.28
CA TYR A 81 6.18 2.58 -12.91
C TYR A 81 5.96 3.97 -13.55
N GLU A 82 6.49 4.19 -14.75
CA GLU A 82 6.40 5.44 -15.50
C GLU A 82 4.94 5.84 -15.77
N GLU A 83 4.07 4.86 -15.96
CA GLU A 83 2.64 5.03 -16.21
C GLU A 83 1.84 5.48 -14.98
N MET A 84 2.43 5.40 -13.78
CA MET A 84 1.76 5.74 -12.53
C MET A 84 2.12 7.17 -12.09
N ASP A 85 1.08 7.99 -11.89
CA ASP A 85 1.18 9.36 -11.41
C ASP A 85 1.30 9.41 -9.87
N ASN A 86 2.38 8.82 -9.34
CA ASN A 86 2.71 8.93 -7.93
C ASN A 86 2.84 10.41 -7.54
N GLY A 87 2.01 10.82 -6.59
CA GLY A 87 1.82 12.24 -6.31
C GLY A 87 2.42 12.72 -5.00
N TYR A 88 2.49 14.05 -4.90
CA TYR A 88 2.59 14.76 -3.65
C TYR A 88 1.29 15.52 -3.32
N LEU A 89 1.01 15.72 -2.03
CA LEU A 89 -0.13 16.52 -1.57
C LEU A 89 0.24 17.34 -0.34
N LYS A 90 0.09 18.66 -0.46
CA LYS A 90 0.17 19.63 0.63
C LYS A 90 -1.22 20.23 0.85
N MET A 91 -1.63 20.31 2.11
CA MET A 91 -2.88 20.93 2.54
C MET A 91 -2.55 22.14 3.40
N ASP A 92 -3.09 23.31 3.03
CA ASP A 92 -2.95 24.56 3.78
C ASP A 92 -4.24 24.86 4.53
N ASN A 93 -4.28 24.46 5.80
CA ASN A 93 -5.44 24.59 6.69
C ASN A 93 -6.78 24.23 6.01
N TYR A 94 -6.77 23.13 5.26
CA TYR A 94 -7.87 22.69 4.40
C TYR A 94 -9.00 22.09 5.23
N ARG A 95 -10.22 22.61 5.07
CA ARG A 95 -11.38 22.23 5.89
C ARG A 95 -12.20 21.13 5.22
N ILE A 96 -12.60 20.13 6.02
CA ILE A 96 -13.54 19.07 5.63
C ILE A 96 -14.58 18.86 6.73
N PRO A 97 -15.80 18.42 6.41
CA PRO A 97 -16.80 18.07 7.42
C PRO A 97 -16.30 17.02 8.41
N ARG A 98 -16.82 17.05 9.65
CA ARG A 98 -16.53 16.04 10.68
C ARG A 98 -16.79 14.61 10.16
N GLU A 99 -17.85 14.44 9.39
CA GLU A 99 -18.31 13.15 8.84
C GLU A 99 -17.31 12.53 7.86
N ASN A 100 -16.34 13.30 7.35
CA ASN A 100 -15.30 12.78 6.48
C ASN A 100 -14.23 11.96 7.23
N MET A 101 -14.20 11.99 8.56
CA MET A 101 -13.37 11.07 9.34
C MET A 101 -13.95 9.65 9.27
N LEU A 102 -13.09 8.63 9.06
CA LEU A 102 -13.53 7.23 9.03
C LEU A 102 -13.80 6.70 10.44
N MET A 103 -15.05 6.82 10.89
CA MET A 103 -15.42 6.61 12.29
C MET A 103 -15.82 5.17 12.70
N LYS A 104 -15.44 4.15 11.93
CA LYS A 104 -15.82 2.75 12.24
C LYS A 104 -15.27 2.28 13.59
N TYR A 105 -14.03 2.63 13.91
CA TYR A 105 -13.34 2.16 15.11
C TYR A 105 -13.14 3.26 16.16
N ALA A 106 -12.89 4.50 15.75
CA ALA A 106 -12.73 5.64 16.64
C ALA A 106 -13.65 6.77 16.18
N GLN A 107 -14.18 7.58 17.11
CA GLN A 107 -15.15 8.62 16.76
C GLN A 107 -14.77 9.95 17.40
N VAL A 108 -15.17 11.05 16.76
CA VAL A 108 -15.17 12.39 17.34
C VAL A 108 -16.59 12.89 17.33
N LYS A 109 -17.17 13.10 18.51
CA LYS A 109 -18.53 13.65 18.66
C LYS A 109 -18.58 15.12 18.23
N PRO A 110 -19.77 15.69 17.97
CA PRO A 110 -19.93 17.11 17.61
C PRO A 110 -19.24 18.09 18.57
N ASP A 111 -19.23 17.77 19.88
CA ASP A 111 -18.58 18.56 20.94
C ASP A 111 -17.04 18.40 21.01
N GLY A 112 -16.46 17.56 20.14
CA GLY A 112 -15.04 17.25 20.10
C GLY A 112 -14.61 16.10 21.01
N THR A 113 -15.53 15.47 21.74
CA THR A 113 -15.22 14.30 22.57
C THR A 113 -14.74 13.13 21.72
N TYR A 114 -13.53 12.64 22.00
CA TYR A 114 -12.96 11.45 21.35
C TYR A 114 -13.47 10.16 21.99
N VAL A 115 -13.93 9.22 21.16
CA VAL A 115 -14.32 7.87 21.55
C VAL A 115 -13.30 6.89 20.98
N LYS A 116 -12.54 6.25 21.89
CA LYS A 116 -11.45 5.32 21.55
C LYS A 116 -11.97 4.01 20.94
N PRO A 117 -11.15 3.34 20.11
CA PRO A 117 -11.47 2.01 19.59
C PRO A 117 -11.41 0.92 20.66
N LEU A 118 -12.10 -0.20 20.40
CA LEU A 118 -12.01 -1.42 21.20
C LEU A 118 -10.57 -1.94 21.30
N ASN A 119 -9.80 -1.83 20.21
CA ASN A 119 -8.39 -2.16 20.17
C ASN A 119 -7.64 -1.27 19.17
N ASN A 120 -6.55 -0.65 19.61
CA ASN A 120 -5.71 0.22 18.79
C ASN A 120 -5.13 -0.50 17.55
N LYS A 121 -4.94 -1.82 17.61
CA LYS A 121 -4.38 -2.62 16.50
C LYS A 121 -5.32 -2.76 15.30
N LEU A 122 -6.63 -2.52 15.46
CA LEU A 122 -7.60 -2.60 14.36
C LEU A 122 -7.33 -1.58 13.25
N THR A 123 -6.61 -0.50 13.57
CA THR A 123 -6.16 0.52 12.60
C THR A 123 -5.14 -0.02 11.59
N TYR A 124 -4.46 -1.15 11.88
CA TYR A 124 -3.48 -1.77 10.99
C TYR A 124 -4.07 -2.83 10.04
N GLY A 125 -5.37 -3.14 10.15
CA GLY A 125 -5.99 -4.25 9.40
C GLY A 125 -5.83 -4.16 7.88
N THR A 126 -5.78 -2.94 7.32
CA THR A 126 -5.55 -2.72 5.89
C THR A 126 -4.10 -2.97 5.45
N MET A 127 -3.11 -2.75 6.32
CA MET A 127 -1.71 -3.08 6.00
C MET A 127 -1.49 -4.59 5.96
N VAL A 128 -2.12 -5.31 6.90
CA VAL A 128 -2.09 -6.78 6.93
C VAL A 128 -2.79 -7.36 5.70
N PHE A 129 -3.93 -6.78 5.29
CA PHE A 129 -4.61 -7.13 4.04
C PHE A 129 -3.64 -7.07 2.88
N VAL A 130 -3.01 -5.91 2.65
CA VAL A 130 -2.10 -5.71 1.51
C VAL A 130 -0.92 -6.69 1.54
N ARG A 131 -0.32 -6.91 2.73
CA ARG A 131 0.79 -7.87 2.89
C ARG A 131 0.42 -9.29 2.47
N SER A 132 -0.81 -9.73 2.75
CA SER A 132 -1.27 -11.06 2.35
C SER A 132 -1.26 -11.27 0.82
N PHE A 133 -1.48 -10.20 0.04
CA PHE A 133 -1.45 -10.26 -1.43
C PHE A 133 -0.06 -10.09 -2.02
N LEU A 134 0.83 -9.34 -1.36
CA LEU A 134 2.19 -9.09 -1.85
C LEU A 134 3.01 -10.38 -1.99
N VAL A 135 2.82 -11.35 -1.10
CA VAL A 135 3.49 -12.66 -1.20
C VAL A 135 3.08 -13.39 -2.47
N GLY A 136 1.77 -13.39 -2.78
CA GLY A 136 1.26 -13.97 -4.02
C GLY A 136 1.67 -13.19 -5.27
N ASP A 137 1.93 -11.89 -5.17
CA ASP A 137 2.48 -11.09 -6.26
C ASP A 137 3.97 -11.40 -6.51
N ALA A 138 4.77 -11.55 -5.45
CA ALA A 138 6.16 -11.99 -5.54
C ALA A 138 6.27 -13.34 -6.27
N ALA A 139 5.39 -14.30 -5.93
CA ALA A 139 5.31 -15.59 -6.64
C ALA A 139 5.05 -15.43 -8.14
N ARG A 140 4.14 -14.53 -8.51
CA ARG A 140 3.78 -14.26 -9.92
C ARG A 140 4.91 -13.59 -10.68
N CYS A 141 5.52 -12.56 -10.11
CA CYS A 141 6.65 -11.85 -10.72
C CYS A 141 7.85 -12.78 -10.90
N LEU A 142 8.19 -13.58 -9.89
CA LEU A 142 9.29 -14.54 -9.97
C LEU A 142 9.00 -15.66 -11.00
N SER A 143 7.76 -16.16 -11.05
CA SER A 143 7.33 -17.15 -12.04
C SER A 143 7.47 -16.64 -13.48
N LYS A 144 7.10 -15.37 -13.74
CA LYS A 144 7.27 -14.74 -15.06
C LYS A 144 8.75 -14.68 -15.46
N ALA A 145 9.61 -14.21 -14.55
CA ALA A 145 11.05 -14.15 -14.78
C ALA A 145 11.66 -15.54 -15.05
N CYS A 146 11.32 -16.53 -14.22
CA CYS A 146 11.78 -17.92 -14.40
C CYS A 146 11.29 -18.50 -15.73
N THR A 147 10.04 -18.25 -16.11
CA THR A 147 9.48 -18.73 -17.38
C THR A 147 10.28 -18.22 -18.58
N ILE A 148 10.62 -16.92 -18.59
CA ILE A 148 11.43 -16.32 -19.65
C ILE A 148 12.83 -16.93 -19.66
N ALA A 149 13.51 -16.92 -18.50
CA ALA A 149 14.89 -17.34 -18.39
C ALA A 149 15.10 -18.84 -18.73
N ILE A 150 14.22 -19.72 -18.24
CA ILE A 150 14.31 -21.16 -18.46
C ILE A 150 13.98 -21.50 -19.91
N ARG A 151 12.93 -20.91 -20.50
CA ARG A 151 12.61 -21.12 -21.92
C ARG A 151 13.73 -20.64 -22.83
N TYR A 152 14.29 -19.45 -22.57
CA TYR A 152 15.44 -18.95 -23.31
C TYR A 152 16.65 -19.88 -23.14
N SER A 153 16.88 -20.40 -21.94
CA SER A 153 18.00 -21.30 -21.67
C SER A 153 17.89 -22.67 -22.36
N ALA A 154 16.66 -23.13 -22.63
CA ALA A 154 16.40 -24.34 -23.43
C ALA A 154 16.47 -24.09 -24.95
N VAL A 155 16.49 -22.84 -25.42
CA VAL A 155 16.63 -22.51 -26.85
C VAL A 155 18.04 -22.04 -27.19
N ARG A 156 18.70 -21.33 -26.27
CA ARG A 156 20.03 -20.80 -26.50
C ARG A 156 21.07 -21.92 -26.38
N HIS A 157 21.83 -22.12 -27.45
CA HIS A 157 23.03 -22.96 -27.44
C HIS A 157 24.25 -22.05 -27.35
N GLN A 158 25.23 -22.39 -26.51
CA GLN A 158 26.48 -21.65 -26.40
C GLN A 158 27.56 -22.47 -25.70
N SER A 159 28.80 -22.37 -26.20
CA SER A 159 30.00 -23.00 -25.61
C SER A 159 29.99 -24.52 -25.73
N GLU A 160 30.85 -25.21 -24.98
CA GLU A 160 31.02 -26.65 -25.08
C GLU A 160 30.99 -27.29 -23.69
N ILE A 161 30.31 -28.43 -23.55
CA ILE A 161 30.45 -29.32 -22.38
C ILE A 161 31.51 -30.38 -22.69
N LYS A 162 31.50 -30.91 -23.92
CA LYS A 162 32.48 -31.86 -24.43
C LYS A 162 33.08 -31.33 -25.73
N PRO A 163 34.41 -31.27 -25.86
CA PRO A 163 35.06 -30.81 -27.09
C PRO A 163 34.64 -31.65 -28.30
N GLY A 164 34.25 -30.98 -29.39
CA GLY A 164 33.88 -31.63 -30.66
C GLY A 164 32.43 -32.12 -30.77
N GLU A 165 31.62 -32.00 -29.72
CA GLU A 165 30.16 -32.16 -29.82
C GLU A 165 29.48 -30.84 -30.22
N PRO A 166 28.26 -30.87 -30.80
CA PRO A 166 27.48 -29.65 -31.05
C PRO A 166 27.27 -28.83 -29.77
N GLU A 167 27.15 -27.50 -29.91
CA GLU A 167 26.88 -26.62 -28.77
C GLU A 167 25.61 -27.07 -28.03
N PRO A 168 25.70 -27.38 -26.72
CA PRO A 168 24.55 -27.82 -25.94
C PRO A 168 23.66 -26.63 -25.59
N GLN A 169 22.44 -26.92 -25.12
CA GLN A 169 21.58 -25.89 -24.55
C GLN A 169 22.28 -25.31 -23.32
N ILE A 170 22.22 -23.99 -23.11
CA ILE A 170 22.86 -23.40 -21.92
C ILE A 170 22.21 -23.90 -20.62
N LEU A 171 20.99 -24.42 -20.68
CA LEU A 171 20.33 -25.08 -19.54
C LEU A 171 20.99 -26.40 -19.11
N ASP A 172 21.82 -27.01 -19.96
CA ASP A 172 22.55 -28.25 -19.64
C ASP A 172 23.73 -28.00 -18.68
N PHE A 173 24.20 -26.76 -18.57
CA PHE A 173 25.26 -26.42 -17.61
C PHE A 173 24.73 -26.38 -16.18
N GLN A 174 25.42 -27.09 -15.28
CA GLN A 174 25.10 -27.10 -13.85
C GLN A 174 25.07 -25.68 -13.25
N THR A 175 25.92 -24.76 -13.70
CA THR A 175 25.93 -23.37 -13.24
C THR A 175 24.67 -22.60 -13.63
N GLN A 176 24.08 -22.90 -14.79
CA GLN A 176 22.82 -22.31 -15.24
C GLN A 176 21.65 -22.90 -14.45
N GLN A 177 21.63 -24.22 -14.25
CA GLN A 177 20.63 -24.91 -13.44
C GLN A 177 20.66 -24.42 -11.98
N TYR A 178 21.85 -24.27 -11.40
CA TYR A 178 22.03 -23.77 -10.03
C TYR A 178 21.51 -22.35 -9.85
N LYS A 179 21.58 -21.51 -10.88
CA LYS A 179 20.99 -20.15 -10.85
C LYS A 179 19.47 -20.17 -10.99
N LEU A 180 18.92 -21.02 -11.86
CA LEU A 180 17.51 -20.96 -12.25
C LEU A 180 16.58 -21.87 -11.45
N PHE A 181 16.98 -23.11 -11.17
CA PHE A 181 16.10 -24.11 -10.54
C PHE A 181 15.75 -23.78 -9.08
N PRO A 182 16.66 -23.23 -8.25
CA PRO A 182 16.27 -22.73 -6.94
C PRO A 182 15.23 -21.62 -7.02
N LEU A 183 15.36 -20.69 -7.97
CA LEU A 183 14.37 -19.61 -8.15
C LEU A 183 13.01 -20.14 -8.64
N LEU A 184 13.01 -21.15 -9.51
CA LEU A 184 11.77 -21.83 -9.91
C LEU A 184 11.10 -22.50 -8.71
N ALA A 185 11.86 -23.22 -7.88
CA ALA A 185 11.35 -23.84 -6.67
C ALA A 185 10.82 -22.78 -5.67
N THR A 186 11.54 -21.67 -5.49
CA THR A 186 11.10 -20.53 -4.67
C THR A 186 9.80 -19.92 -5.19
N ALA A 187 9.59 -19.83 -6.51
CA ALA A 187 8.35 -19.31 -7.08
C ALA A 187 7.13 -20.15 -6.67
N TYR A 188 7.26 -21.48 -6.67
CA TYR A 188 6.21 -22.38 -6.17
C TYR A 188 6.06 -22.31 -4.65
N ALA A 189 7.15 -22.22 -3.90
CA ALA A 189 7.09 -22.04 -2.45
C ALA A 189 6.30 -20.77 -2.09
N PHE A 190 6.62 -19.64 -2.72
CA PHE A 190 5.88 -18.38 -2.52
C PHE A 190 4.42 -18.47 -2.98
N HIS A 191 4.13 -19.24 -4.04
CA HIS A 191 2.74 -19.46 -4.45
C HIS A 191 1.92 -20.13 -3.35
N PHE A 192 2.45 -21.20 -2.74
CA PHE A 192 1.78 -21.89 -1.65
C PHE A 192 1.70 -21.04 -0.38
N VAL A 193 2.77 -20.33 -0.01
CA VAL A 193 2.76 -19.41 1.14
C VAL A 193 1.77 -18.27 0.92
N GLY A 194 1.70 -17.69 -0.29
CA GLY A 194 0.73 -16.64 -0.61
C GLY A 194 -0.72 -17.11 -0.49
N ARG A 195 -1.01 -18.37 -0.88
CA ARG A 195 -2.32 -18.98 -0.67
C ARG A 195 -2.63 -19.15 0.81
N TYR A 196 -1.69 -19.69 1.59
CA TYR A 196 -1.84 -19.83 3.05
C TYR A 196 -2.10 -18.48 3.72
N MET A 197 -1.34 -17.43 3.37
CA MET A 197 -1.51 -16.09 3.93
C MET A 197 -2.89 -15.51 3.62
N LYS A 198 -3.41 -15.74 2.41
CA LYS A 198 -4.77 -15.32 2.05
C LYS A 198 -5.83 -16.04 2.88
N GLU A 199 -5.72 -17.35 3.04
CA GLU A 199 -6.65 -18.16 3.84
C GLU A 199 -6.62 -17.75 5.32
N THR A 200 -5.43 -17.57 5.89
CA THR A 200 -5.23 -17.08 7.27
C THR A 200 -5.81 -15.68 7.47
N TYR A 201 -5.59 -14.75 6.53
CA TYR A 201 -6.16 -13.41 6.63
C TYR A 201 -7.69 -13.41 6.66
N LEU A 202 -8.33 -14.19 5.77
CA LEU A 202 -9.79 -14.28 5.72
C LEU A 202 -10.37 -14.86 7.02
N ARG A 203 -9.75 -15.92 7.54
CA ARG A 203 -10.14 -16.53 8.82
C ARG A 203 -10.06 -15.53 9.97
N ILE A 204 -8.93 -14.85 10.12
CA ILE A 204 -8.72 -13.92 11.26
C ILE A 204 -9.64 -12.69 11.15
N ASN A 205 -9.92 -12.21 9.94
CA ASN A 205 -10.90 -11.14 9.75
C ASN A 205 -12.31 -11.53 10.20
N GLU A 206 -12.70 -12.78 10.00
CA GLU A 206 -13.97 -13.31 10.50
C GLU A 206 -13.99 -13.32 12.03
N SER A 207 -12.92 -13.80 12.67
CA SER A 207 -12.74 -13.75 14.14
C SER A 207 -12.81 -12.32 14.69
N ILE A 208 -12.17 -11.36 14.02
CA ILE A 208 -12.25 -9.93 14.38
C ILE A 208 -13.71 -9.42 14.32
N GLY A 209 -14.47 -9.86 13.32
CA GLY A 209 -15.89 -9.54 13.18
C GLY A 209 -16.75 -10.05 14.35
N GLN A 210 -16.31 -11.14 14.99
CA GLN A 210 -16.93 -11.71 16.19
C GLN A 210 -16.35 -11.14 17.50
N GLY A 211 -15.40 -10.21 17.43
CA GLY A 211 -14.76 -9.60 18.59
C GLY A 211 -13.55 -10.37 19.14
N ASP A 212 -13.11 -11.44 18.48
CA ASP A 212 -11.90 -12.18 18.84
C ASP A 212 -10.67 -11.57 18.17
N LEU A 213 -9.71 -11.16 18.99
CA LEU A 213 -8.47 -10.48 18.58
C LEU A 213 -7.22 -11.29 18.96
N SER A 214 -7.39 -12.56 19.38
CA SER A 214 -6.32 -13.39 19.93
C SER A 214 -5.21 -13.72 18.93
N GLU A 215 -5.55 -14.04 17.68
CA GLU A 215 -4.58 -14.35 16.60
C GLU A 215 -3.97 -13.10 15.93
N LEU A 216 -4.46 -11.90 16.25
CA LEU A 216 -3.99 -10.67 15.62
C LEU A 216 -2.48 -10.39 15.80
N PRO A 217 -1.84 -10.71 16.95
CA PRO A 217 -0.39 -10.58 17.10
C PRO A 217 0.42 -11.56 16.24
N GLU A 218 -0.09 -12.77 15.97
CA GLU A 218 0.60 -13.77 15.14
C GLU A 218 0.50 -13.42 13.65
N LEU A 219 -0.64 -12.87 13.24
CA LEU A 219 -0.85 -12.40 11.88
C LEU A 219 0.03 -11.20 11.49
N HIS A 220 0.44 -10.38 12.47
CA HIS A 220 1.20 -9.15 12.24
C HIS A 220 2.71 -9.41 12.12
#